data_AF-X0UID6-F1
#
_entry.id   AF-X0UID6-F1
#
_cell.length_a   1.000
_cell.length_b   1.000
_cell.length_c   1.000
_cell.angle_alpha   90.00
_cell.angle_beta   90.00
_cell.angle_gamma   90.00
#
_symmetry.space_group_name_H-M   'P 1'
#
loop_
_entity.id
_entity.type
_entity.pdbx_description
1 polymer ?
#
loop_
_entity_poly.entity_id
_entity_poly.type
_entity_poly.pdbx_seq_one_letter_code
_entity_poly.pdbx_strand_id
1 'polypeptide(L)'
;MGVRIGIDTGGTFTDLVAMDERSGQVTVVKRPSTPDNPSRATFDCLDQTQVGPEDTSYLVLETTVAINCIHQRSGARVPYVATEGFEDIPFLQRTNRRFHEDLAWRRPTPLVRRQDSIGLAERVDYLGIFRES
;
A
#
# COMPACT_ATOMS: atom_id res chain seq x y z
N MET A 1 -4.06 -20.23 25.86
CA MET A 1 -4.88 -19.01 25.81
C MET A 1 -3.95 -17.86 26.05
N GLY A 2 -3.89 -16.93 25.11
CA GLY A 2 -3.03 -15.74 25.19
C GLY A 2 -3.83 -14.49 24.89
N VAL A 3 -3.13 -13.43 24.53
CA VAL A 3 -3.73 -12.15 24.15
C VAL A 3 -3.76 -12.05 22.62
N ARG A 4 -4.92 -11.71 22.07
CA ARG A 4 -5.05 -11.36 20.64
C ARG A 4 -4.95 -9.86 20.48
N ILE A 5 -4.09 -9.42 19.56
CA ILE A 5 -3.79 -8.01 19.33
C ILE A 5 -4.14 -7.65 17.88
N GLY A 6 -4.93 -6.59 17.70
CA GLY A 6 -5.15 -5.93 16.42
C GLY A 6 -4.63 -4.51 16.47
N ILE A 7 -3.91 -4.09 15.42
CA ILE A 7 -3.34 -2.75 15.29
C ILE A 7 -3.78 -2.17 13.95
N ASP A 8 -4.28 -0.94 13.93
CA ASP A 8 -4.52 -0.16 12.71
C ASP A 8 -3.67 1.11 12.73
N THR A 9 -2.76 1.21 11.75
CA THR A 9 -1.88 2.38 11.59
C THR A 9 -2.44 3.32 10.52
N GLY A 10 -3.06 4.41 10.97
CA GLY A 10 -3.65 5.45 10.15
C GLY A 10 -2.72 6.65 9.88
N GLY A 11 -3.24 7.64 9.15
CA GLY A 11 -2.54 8.92 8.93
C GLY A 11 -2.49 9.83 10.17
N THR A 12 -3.52 9.77 11.01
CA THR A 12 -3.65 10.64 12.21
C THR A 12 -3.33 9.88 13.49
N PHE A 13 -3.88 8.68 13.64
CA PHE A 13 -3.71 7.85 14.83
C PHE A 13 -3.34 6.42 14.46
N THR A 14 -2.61 5.79 15.38
CA THR A 14 -2.40 4.35 15.45
C THR A 14 -3.24 3.82 16.60
N ASP A 15 -4.14 2.89 16.28
CA ASP A 15 -5.09 2.30 17.20
C ASP A 15 -4.70 0.84 17.45
N LEU A 16 -4.76 0.41 18.71
CA LEU A 16 -4.51 -0.97 19.12
C LEU A 16 -5.65 -1.47 19.99
N VAL A 17 -6.09 -2.70 19.75
CA VAL A 17 -7.03 -3.44 20.58
C VAL A 17 -6.39 -4.77 20.98
N ALA A 18 -6.27 -5.01 22.28
CA ALA A 18 -5.80 -6.27 22.85
C ALA A 18 -6.94 -6.95 23.62
N MET A 19 -7.10 -8.27 23.44
CA MET A 19 -8.11 -9.07 24.13
C MET A 19 -7.46 -10.31 24.76
N ASP A 20 -7.52 -10.43 26.08
CA ASP A 20 -7.13 -11.63 26.81
C ASP A 20 -8.20 -12.71 26.62
N GLU A 21 -7.85 -13.81 25.97
CA GLU A 21 -8.77 -14.91 25.67
C GLU A 21 -9.26 -15.67 26.90
N ARG A 22 -8.55 -15.58 28.03
CA ARG A 22 -8.91 -16.25 29.27
C ARG A 22 -9.86 -15.41 30.12
N SER A 23 -9.57 -14.13 30.29
CA SER A 23 -10.37 -13.24 31.14
C SER A 23 -11.47 -12.50 30.39
N GLY A 24 -11.35 -12.40 29.06
CA GLY A 24 -12.21 -11.54 28.23
C GLY A 24 -11.91 -10.05 28.37
N GLN A 25 -10.86 -9.67 29.10
CA GLN A 25 -10.47 -8.27 29.27
C GLN A 25 -10.01 -7.68 27.93
N VAL A 26 -10.50 -6.48 27.63
CA VAL A 26 -10.13 -5.71 26.44
C VAL A 26 -9.38 -4.45 26.85
N THR A 27 -8.23 -4.22 26.24
CA THR A 27 -7.43 -3.00 26.38
C THR A 27 -7.37 -2.30 25.03
N VAL A 28 -7.63 -0.99 25.02
CA VAL A 28 -7.58 -0.15 23.82
C VAL A 28 -6.53 0.93 24.02
N VAL A 29 -5.64 1.08 23.05
CA VAL A 29 -4.59 2.10 23.05
C VAL A 29 -4.73 2.93 21.78
N LYS A 30 -4.64 4.26 21.90
CA LYS A 30 -4.67 5.20 20.79
C LYS A 30 -3.50 6.15 20.92
N ARG A 31 -2.68 6.24 19.89
CA ARG A 31 -1.50 7.13 19.84
C ARG A 31 -1.51 7.95 18.56
N PRO A 32 -1.02 9.20 18.59
CA PRO A 32 -0.75 9.93 17.35
C PRO A 32 0.17 9.10 16.43
N SER A 33 -0.16 9.04 15.14
CA SER A 33 0.70 8.37 14.15
C SER A 33 2.03 9.11 14.00
N THR A 34 3.04 8.38 13.54
CA THR A 34 4.38 8.92 13.24
C THR A 34 4.64 8.77 11.73
N PRO A 35 4.25 9.76 10.88
CA PRO A 35 4.22 9.58 9.43
C PRO A 35 5.59 9.31 8.79
N ASP A 36 6.65 9.87 9.37
CA ASP A 36 8.05 9.65 8.97
C ASP A 36 8.54 8.25 9.29
N ASN A 37 7.96 7.62 10.32
CA ASN A 37 8.29 6.26 10.73
C ASN A 37 7.10 5.58 11.45
N PRO A 38 6.16 5.00 10.69
CA PRO A 38 4.92 4.46 11.25
C PRO A 38 5.13 3.38 12.31
N SER A 39 6.22 2.61 12.24
CA SER A 39 6.48 1.54 13.22
C SER A 39 6.70 2.08 14.63
N ARG A 40 7.15 3.34 14.80
CA ARG A 40 7.32 3.94 16.13
C ARG A 40 6.00 4.02 16.89
N ALA A 41 4.93 4.48 16.22
CA ALA A 41 3.61 4.55 16.84
C ALA A 41 3.06 3.15 17.16
N THR A 42 3.35 2.16 16.32
CA THR A 42 2.99 0.76 16.58
C THR A 42 3.67 0.21 17.84
N PHE A 43 4.98 0.41 18.00
CA PHE A 43 5.72 -0.03 19.20
C PHE A 43 5.26 0.72 20.45
N ASP A 44 5.07 2.04 20.37
CA ASP A 44 4.52 2.85 21.47
C ASP A 44 3.15 2.31 21.95
N CYS A 45 2.29 1.85 21.03
CA CYS A 45 1.01 1.25 21.39
C CYS A 45 1.20 -0.09 22.11
N LEU A 46 2.09 -0.95 21.62
CA LEU A 46 2.38 -2.25 22.23
C LEU A 46 2.95 -2.09 23.65
N ASP A 47 3.89 -1.17 23.85
CA ASP A 47 4.51 -0.92 25.15
C ASP A 47 3.47 -0.51 26.21
N GLN A 48 2.40 0.20 25.83
CA GLN A 48 1.31 0.56 26.76
C GLN A 48 0.43 -0.62 27.19
N THR A 49 0.39 -1.70 26.41
CA THR A 49 -0.38 -2.90 26.79
C THR A 49 0.32 -3.74 27.85
N GLN A 50 1.65 -3.61 27.97
CA GLN A 50 2.49 -4.46 28.81
C GLN A 50 2.38 -5.97 28.47
N VAL A 51 1.89 -6.31 27.27
CA VAL A 51 1.78 -7.69 26.78
C VAL A 51 3.06 -8.06 26.06
N GLY A 52 3.75 -9.10 26.54
CA GLY A 52 4.96 -9.64 25.91
C GLY A 52 4.65 -10.46 24.64
N PRO A 53 5.65 -10.66 23.76
CA PRO A 53 5.53 -11.57 22.62
C PRO A 53 5.12 -13.00 23.01
N GLU A 54 5.61 -13.50 24.15
CA GLU A 54 5.30 -14.82 24.71
C GLU A 54 3.83 -14.98 25.13
N ASP A 55 3.17 -13.88 25.49
CA ASP A 55 1.76 -13.86 25.90
C ASP A 55 0.82 -13.59 24.71
N THR A 56 1.37 -13.21 23.55
CA THR A 56 0.60 -12.87 22.35
C THR A 56 0.25 -14.12 21.54
N SER A 57 -1.02 -14.51 21.52
CA SER A 57 -1.49 -15.67 20.74
C SER A 57 -1.79 -15.34 19.28
N TYR A 58 -2.07 -14.08 18.96
CA TYR A 58 -2.36 -13.61 17.61
C TYR A 58 -2.05 -12.12 17.49
N LEU A 59 -1.42 -11.72 16.39
CA LEU A 59 -1.18 -10.31 16.08
C LEU A 59 -1.54 -10.03 14.61
N VAL A 60 -2.36 -9.00 14.38
CA VAL A 60 -2.65 -8.46 13.05
C VAL A 60 -2.33 -6.97 13.02
N LEU A 61 -1.62 -6.55 11.97
CA LEU A 61 -1.33 -5.16 11.68
C LEU A 61 -2.01 -4.78 10.36
N GLU A 62 -2.94 -3.85 10.45
CA GLU A 62 -3.57 -3.17 9.32
C GLU A 62 -3.00 -1.76 9.22
N THR A 63 -2.96 -1.22 8.01
CA THR A 63 -2.47 0.14 7.81
C THR A 63 -3.05 0.78 6.56
N THR A 64 -3.31 2.07 6.66
CA THR A 64 -3.71 2.92 5.52
C THR A 64 -2.54 3.68 4.90
N VAL A 65 -1.30 3.48 5.37
CA VAL A 65 -0.10 4.18 4.86
C VAL A 65 0.06 3.98 3.35
N ALA A 66 -0.12 2.75 2.86
CA ALA A 66 0.03 2.44 1.43
C ALA A 66 -1.02 3.13 0.54
N ILE A 67 -2.29 3.09 0.93
CA ILE A 67 -3.36 3.71 0.14
C ILE A 67 -3.27 5.24 0.18
N ASN A 68 -2.88 5.82 1.32
CA ASN A 68 -2.63 7.26 1.45
C ASN A 68 -1.44 7.68 0.60
N CYS A 69 -0.38 6.88 0.54
CA CYS A 69 0.78 7.12 -0.32
C CYS A 69 0.39 7.20 -1.82
N ILE A 70 -0.53 6.34 -2.27
CA ILE A 70 -1.06 6.38 -3.65
C ILE A 70 -1.91 7.62 -3.86
N HIS A 71 -2.83 7.91 -2.92
CA HIS A 71 -3.75 9.04 -3.03
C HIS A 71 -3.01 10.40 -3.04
N GLN A 72 -2.02 10.55 -2.17
CA GLN A 72 -1.21 11.76 -2.02
C GLN A 72 -0.04 11.84 -2.99
N ARG A 73 0.24 10.75 -3.74
CA ARG A 73 1.40 10.63 -4.65
C ARG A 73 2.74 10.92 -3.96
N SER A 74 2.88 10.50 -2.71
CA SER A 74 4.07 10.70 -1.88
C SER A 74 5.06 9.52 -1.94
N GLY A 75 4.84 8.58 -2.86
CA GLY A 75 5.71 7.42 -3.05
C GLY A 75 7.04 7.77 -3.73
N ALA A 76 7.93 6.78 -3.77
CA ALA A 76 9.20 6.92 -4.48
C ALA A 76 8.99 7.10 -5.99
N ARG A 77 9.91 7.84 -6.64
CA ARG A 77 10.02 7.87 -8.09
C ARG A 77 10.50 6.49 -8.57
N VAL A 78 9.72 5.84 -9.43
CA VAL A 78 10.03 4.52 -9.99
C VAL A 78 10.08 4.58 -11.52
N PRO A 79 11.00 3.85 -12.18
CA PRO A 79 10.97 3.69 -13.63
C PRO A 79 9.88 2.69 -14.04
N TYR A 80 9.25 2.92 -15.20
CA TYR A 80 8.40 1.93 -15.86
C TYR A 80 9.16 1.34 -17.04
N VAL A 81 9.52 0.08 -16.95
CA VAL A 81 10.23 -0.63 -18.01
C VAL A 81 9.21 -1.44 -18.80
N ALA A 82 9.19 -1.24 -20.11
CA ALA A 82 8.30 -1.94 -21.03
C ALA A 82 9.07 -2.41 -22.26
N THR A 83 8.43 -3.26 -23.04
CA THR A 83 8.88 -3.57 -24.40
C THR A 83 8.92 -2.29 -25.23
N GLU A 84 9.93 -2.15 -26.09
CA GLU A 84 10.05 -1.01 -27.00
C GLU A 84 8.77 -0.81 -27.83
N GLY A 85 8.28 0.44 -27.82
CA GLY A 85 7.00 0.86 -28.40
C GLY A 85 5.78 0.75 -27.46
N PHE A 86 5.95 0.25 -26.23
CA PHE A 86 4.88 0.07 -25.24
C PHE A 86 5.08 0.92 -23.97
N GLU A 87 5.98 1.90 -24.00
CA GLU A 87 6.29 2.83 -22.92
C GLU A 87 5.09 3.69 -22.52
N ASP A 88 4.15 3.87 -23.47
CA ASP A 88 2.98 4.73 -23.34
C ASP A 88 1.73 4.04 -22.75
N ILE A 89 1.76 2.72 -22.48
CA ILE A 89 0.61 1.98 -21.92
C ILE A 89 0.01 2.67 -20.68
N PRO A 90 0.79 3.10 -19.66
CA PRO A 90 0.21 3.72 -18.45
C PRO A 90 -0.56 4.99 -18.74
N PHE A 91 -0.24 5.72 -19.82
CA PHE A 91 -0.86 6.98 -20.22
C PHE A 91 -2.08 6.76 -21.11
N LEU A 92 -2.06 5.71 -21.94
CA LEU A 92 -3.19 5.29 -22.76
C LEU A 92 -4.33 4.69 -21.93
N GLN A 93 -3.99 3.99 -20.83
CA GLN A 93 -4.94 3.40 -19.88
C GLN A 93 -6.00 2.51 -20.55
N ARG A 94 -5.66 1.88 -21.68
CA ARG A 94 -6.56 1.05 -22.50
C ARG A 94 -7.89 1.74 -22.86
N THR A 95 -7.90 3.07 -22.92
CA THR A 95 -9.13 3.85 -23.14
C THR A 95 -10.22 3.59 -22.10
N ASN A 96 -9.85 3.13 -20.90
CA ASN A 96 -10.80 2.85 -19.83
C ASN A 96 -11.44 4.17 -19.34
N ARG A 97 -12.68 4.44 -19.77
CA ARG A 97 -13.45 5.62 -19.40
C ARG A 97 -14.51 5.23 -18.39
N ARG A 98 -14.56 5.95 -17.26
CA ARG A 98 -15.61 5.73 -16.25
C ARG A 98 -17.00 6.14 -16.77
N PHE A 99 -17.06 7.22 -17.57
CA PHE A 99 -18.27 7.73 -18.19
C PHE A 99 -18.02 7.88 -19.69
N HIS A 100 -18.66 7.05 -20.51
CA HIS A 100 -18.40 7.03 -21.96
C HIS A 100 -19.02 8.23 -22.68
N GLU A 101 -20.12 8.76 -22.13
CA GLU A 101 -20.86 9.92 -22.65
C GLU A 101 -20.13 11.27 -22.39
N ASP A 102 -19.25 11.32 -21.39
CA ASP A 102 -18.63 12.57 -20.93
C ASP A 102 -17.40 12.91 -21.78
N LEU A 103 -17.59 13.80 -22.75
CA LEU A 103 -16.51 14.31 -23.61
C LEU A 103 -15.48 15.17 -22.84
N ALA A 104 -15.83 15.70 -21.67
CA ALA A 104 -14.94 16.47 -20.82
C ALA A 104 -14.14 15.61 -19.84
N TRP A 105 -14.36 14.29 -19.82
CA TRP A 105 -13.69 13.39 -18.89
C TRP A 105 -12.16 13.45 -19.03
N ARG A 106 -11.49 13.65 -17.90
CA ARG A 106 -10.02 13.66 -17.81
C ARG A 106 -9.53 12.35 -17.21
N ARG A 107 -8.59 11.71 -17.91
CA ARG A 107 -7.86 10.54 -17.39
C ARG A 107 -7.10 10.90 -16.11
N PRO A 108 -7.08 10.03 -15.10
CA PRO A 108 -6.16 10.16 -13.99
C PRO A 108 -4.72 10.18 -14.50
N THR A 109 -3.90 11.08 -13.99
CA THR A 109 -2.46 11.06 -14.29
C THR A 109 -1.86 9.73 -13.81
N PRO A 110 -1.03 9.03 -14.60
CA PRO A 110 -0.37 7.82 -14.12
C PRO A 110 0.56 8.08 -12.92
N LEU A 111 0.96 7.03 -12.19
CA LEU A 111 1.92 7.16 -11.10
C LEU A 111 3.36 7.41 -11.61
N VAL A 112 3.66 6.91 -12.82
CA VAL A 112 4.95 7.11 -13.49
C VAL A 112 4.92 8.33 -14.42
N ARG A 113 6.05 9.00 -14.59
CA ARG A 113 6.22 10.10 -15.55
C ARG A 113 6.73 9.56 -16.87
N ARG A 114 6.36 10.19 -17.98
CA ARG A 114 6.74 9.71 -19.32
C ARG A 114 8.26 9.63 -19.53
N GLN A 115 9.01 10.56 -18.94
CA GLN A 115 10.48 10.56 -18.95
C GLN A 115 11.13 9.45 -18.11
N ASP A 116 10.34 8.78 -17.25
CA ASP A 116 10.77 7.64 -16.44
C ASP A 116 10.30 6.31 -17.06
N SER A 117 9.67 6.35 -18.25
CA SER A 117 9.29 5.16 -19.02
C SER A 117 10.39 4.78 -20.01
N ILE A 118 10.87 3.55 -19.93
CA ILE A 118 12.01 3.03 -20.68
C ILE A 118 11.57 1.84 -21.52
N GLY A 119 11.83 1.91 -22.83
CA GLY A 119 11.67 0.79 -23.75
C GLY A 119 12.91 -0.09 -23.76
N LEU A 120 12.74 -1.40 -23.61
CA LEU A 120 13.76 -2.39 -23.90
C LEU A 120 13.50 -3.00 -25.27
N ALA A 121 14.54 -3.04 -26.10
CA ALA A 121 14.56 -3.73 -27.38
C ALA A 121 14.48 -5.25 -27.15
N GLU A 122 13.25 -5.73 -26.97
CA GLU A 122 12.90 -7.14 -26.82
C GLU A 122 11.52 -7.36 -27.44
N ARG A 123 11.16 -8.62 -27.72
CA ARG A 123 9.79 -8.99 -28.07
C ARG A 123 9.56 -10.45 -27.74
N VAL A 124 8.44 -10.76 -27.09
CA VAL A 124 7.95 -12.14 -26.90
C VAL A 124 6.53 -12.24 -27.46
N ASP A 125 6.27 -13.25 -28.29
CA ASP A 125 4.92 -13.47 -28.84
C ASP A 125 4.00 -14.24 -27.86
N TYR A 126 2.74 -14.44 -28.26
CA TYR A 126 1.74 -15.12 -27.44
C TYR A 126 2.04 -16.61 -27.18
N LEU A 127 2.98 -17.21 -27.92
CA LEU A 127 3.46 -18.58 -27.70
C LEU A 127 4.69 -18.62 -26.78
N GLY A 128 5.20 -17.46 -26.34
CA GLY A 128 6.41 -17.37 -25.52
C GLY A 128 7.71 -17.40 -26.32
N ILE A 129 7.66 -17.17 -27.64
CA ILE A 129 8.85 -17.20 -28.51
C ILE A 129 9.42 -15.78 -28.63
N PHE A 130 10.74 -15.66 -28.42
CA PHE A 130 11.47 -14.42 -28.65
C PHE A 130 11.48 -14.03 -30.13
N ARG A 131 11.20 -12.76 -30.41
CA ARG A 131 11.24 -12.14 -31.73
C ARG A 131 12.28 -11.04 -31.73
N GLU A 132 12.89 -10.80 -32.88
CA GLU A 132 13.73 -9.60 -33.07
C GLU A 132 12.84 -8.35 -33.01
N SER A 133 13.32 -7.32 -32.31
CA SER A 133 12.61 -6.04 -32.13
C SER A 133 12.71 -5.16 -33.36
#